data_AF-A0A516GFR4-F1
#
_entry.id   AF-A0A516GFR4-F1
#
_cell.length_a   1.000
_cell.length_b   1.000
_cell.length_c   1.000
_cell.angle_alpha   90.00
_cell.angle_beta   90.00
_cell.angle_gamma   90.00
#
_symmetry.space_group_name_H-M   'P 1'
#
loop_
_entity.id
_entity.type
_entity.pdbx_description
1 polymer ?
#
loop_
_entity_poly.entity_id
_entity_poly.type
_entity_poly.pdbx_seq_one_letter_code
_entity_poly.pdbx_strand_id
1 'polypeptide(L)'
;MWSHGGGAGSSRVGQVIRWREGVVVGERARWGDAVEVEVRLHAPERAASTAAGAASTAAGASPDRVVRAVAYVSVTGDPLVGDRVLLNTNALDNDLGTGGVAMVVALPDRLPPDTRDAADPDGAGHLVKARYTPLQTMVFGADEQDSPHHAALAEADDLGGMPVVAADLHSSLPAVLAGLRAEAPDARVAYLMTDGGALPAAFSRTSTTLRDAGWLAAVISCGQAYGGDLEAVNTFSGLLAARHVVEADVVILSQGPGNLGTGTRWGFSGVSAGEALNAAAVLGGRGVAALRVSGADPRPRHRGISHHSRTAYGQVLNRPADVPVPALRDHPGIPAELADLVARQADDLLTAPHLTRHDIDLTSLLDALEASPVRLSTMGRGLDADPAAFLAAAAAGRHAATLVVR
;
A
#
# COMPACT_ATOMS: atom_id res chain seq x y z
N MET A 1 3.00 49.68 27.71
CA MET A 1 1.76 48.98 28.11
C MET A 1 1.25 48.18 26.93
N TRP A 2 1.84 47.00 26.66
CA TRP A 2 1.23 45.90 25.90
C TRP A 2 1.84 44.61 26.49
N SER A 3 0.98 43.85 27.15
CA SER A 3 1.29 42.69 27.99
C SER A 3 1.70 41.47 27.16
N HIS A 4 2.73 40.77 27.60
CA HIS A 4 3.03 39.41 27.18
C HIS A 4 1.98 38.46 27.77
N GLY A 5 1.02 38.05 26.94
CA GLY A 5 0.06 37.00 27.23
C GLY A 5 0.09 35.98 26.10
N GLY A 6 1.03 35.04 26.18
CA GLY A 6 1.17 33.94 25.23
C GLY A 6 1.46 32.67 25.98
N GLY A 7 0.44 32.13 26.67
CA GLY A 7 0.52 30.81 27.26
C GLY A 7 0.84 29.80 26.17
N ALA A 8 1.98 29.13 26.27
CA ALA A 8 2.29 27.97 25.48
C ALA A 8 1.18 26.94 25.73
N GLY A 9 0.25 26.84 24.78
CA GLY A 9 -0.83 25.87 24.81
C GLY A 9 -0.22 24.48 24.78
N SER A 10 -0.22 23.81 25.94
CA SER A 10 -0.05 22.37 26.02
C SER A 10 -1.12 21.74 25.13
N SER A 11 -0.71 21.28 23.94
CA SER A 11 -1.55 20.44 23.09
C SER A 11 -1.73 19.11 23.82
N ARG A 12 -2.76 19.03 24.68
CA ARG A 12 -3.19 17.74 25.21
C ARG A 12 -3.51 16.86 24.02
N VAL A 13 -2.80 15.74 23.91
CA VAL A 13 -3.15 14.69 22.96
C VAL A 13 -4.59 14.29 23.29
N GLY A 14 -5.52 14.59 22.39
CA GLY A 14 -6.93 14.21 22.54
C GLY A 14 -7.08 12.69 22.57
N GLN A 15 -8.31 12.17 22.69
CA GLN A 15 -8.56 10.74 22.52
C GLN A 15 -7.97 10.26 21.18
N VAL A 16 -6.91 9.45 21.26
CA VAL A 16 -6.12 8.99 20.09
C VAL A 16 -6.87 7.91 19.32
N ILE A 17 -7.61 7.05 20.02
CA ILE A 17 -8.41 5.96 19.45
C ILE A 17 -9.86 6.09 19.91
N ARG A 18 -10.79 6.05 18.95
CA ARG A 18 -12.22 5.91 19.21
C ARG A 18 -12.55 4.43 19.32
N TRP A 19 -12.74 3.98 20.56
CA TRP A 19 -13.12 2.61 20.89
C TRP A 19 -14.63 2.43 20.82
N ARG A 20 -15.08 1.33 20.21
CA ARG A 20 -16.48 0.87 20.26
C ARG A 20 -16.54 -0.61 20.55
N GLU A 21 -17.64 -1.03 21.14
CA GLU A 21 -17.99 -2.44 21.29
C GLU A 21 -19.20 -2.75 20.41
N GLY A 22 -19.32 -3.99 19.96
CA GLY A 22 -20.50 -4.46 19.25
C GLY A 22 -20.54 -5.97 19.15
N VAL A 23 -21.54 -6.47 18.41
CA VAL A 23 -21.73 -7.90 18.15
C VAL A 23 -21.67 -8.15 16.65
N VAL A 24 -20.93 -9.19 16.23
CA VAL A 24 -20.89 -9.66 14.85
C VAL A 24 -22.26 -10.19 14.44
N VAL A 25 -22.80 -9.71 13.32
CA VAL A 25 -24.13 -10.09 12.81
C VAL A 25 -24.09 -10.83 11.47
N GLY A 26 -22.95 -10.79 10.79
CA GLY A 26 -22.74 -11.50 9.53
C GLY A 26 -21.31 -11.37 9.03
N GLU A 27 -20.89 -12.35 8.23
CA GLU A 27 -19.67 -12.27 7.41
C GLU A 27 -20.04 -11.74 6.02
N ARG A 28 -19.28 -10.78 5.49
CA ARG A 28 -19.50 -10.20 4.15
C ARG A 28 -18.55 -10.77 3.11
N ALA A 29 -17.30 -10.95 3.48
CA ALA A 29 -16.26 -11.43 2.59
C ALA A 29 -15.03 -11.89 3.38
N ARG A 30 -14.27 -12.80 2.77
CA ARG A 30 -13.00 -13.31 3.28
C ARG A 30 -11.97 -13.38 2.16
N TRP A 31 -10.74 -13.03 2.45
CA TRP A 31 -9.62 -13.11 1.51
C TRP A 31 -8.30 -13.20 2.29
N GLY A 32 -7.47 -14.19 1.99
CA GLY A 32 -6.26 -14.46 2.77
C GLY A 32 -6.57 -14.54 4.26
N ASP A 33 -5.82 -13.78 5.07
CA ASP A 33 -5.99 -13.67 6.52
C ASP A 33 -7.07 -12.65 6.97
N ALA A 34 -7.72 -11.93 6.05
CA ALA A 34 -8.68 -10.89 6.39
C ALA A 34 -10.14 -11.37 6.26
N VAL A 35 -10.96 -10.97 7.23
CA VAL A 35 -12.42 -11.19 7.23
C VAL A 35 -13.12 -9.85 7.40
N GLU A 36 -14.00 -9.52 6.46
CA GLU A 36 -14.91 -8.40 6.61
C GLU A 36 -16.24 -8.87 7.19
N VAL A 37 -16.60 -8.30 8.33
CA VAL A 37 -17.83 -8.62 9.06
C VAL A 37 -18.73 -7.40 9.19
N GLU A 38 -20.01 -7.65 9.41
CA GLU A 38 -20.98 -6.68 9.88
C GLU A 38 -21.06 -6.72 11.40
N VAL A 39 -20.95 -5.56 12.04
CA VAL A 39 -21.01 -5.43 13.50
C VAL A 39 -22.13 -4.48 13.87
N ARG A 40 -23.08 -4.95 14.68
CA ARG A 40 -24.05 -4.07 15.34
C ARG A 40 -23.39 -3.45 16.56
N LEU A 41 -23.19 -2.13 16.54
CA LEU A 41 -22.57 -1.41 17.65
C LEU A 41 -23.47 -1.42 18.88
N HIS A 42 -22.88 -1.56 20.07
CA HIS A 42 -23.60 -1.28 21.31
C HIS A 42 -23.91 0.22 21.38
N ALA A 43 -25.10 0.56 21.89
CA ALA A 43 -25.40 1.94 22.24
C ALA A 43 -24.35 2.41 23.27
N PRO A 44 -23.76 3.61 23.13
CA PRO A 44 -22.82 4.10 24.11
C PRO A 44 -23.53 4.12 25.47
N GLU A 45 -22.95 3.46 26.48
CA GLU A 45 -23.35 3.69 27.86
C GLU A 45 -23.32 5.20 28.06
N ARG A 46 -24.46 5.81 28.41
CA ARG A 46 -24.47 7.21 28.83
C ARG A 46 -23.53 7.28 30.01
N ALA A 47 -22.33 7.83 29.81
CA ALA A 47 -21.39 8.08 30.89
C ALA A 47 -22.19 8.72 32.02
N ALA A 48 -22.21 8.05 33.18
CA ALA A 48 -22.92 8.55 34.34
C ALA A 48 -22.46 9.99 34.58
N SER A 49 -23.38 10.92 34.32
CA SER A 49 -23.17 12.35 34.41
C SER A 49 -22.55 12.70 35.77
N THR A 50 -21.26 12.97 35.78
CA THR A 50 -20.66 13.81 36.82
C THR A 50 -19.83 14.90 36.14
N ALA A 51 -20.15 16.14 36.54
CA ALA A 51 -19.57 17.41 36.14
C ALA A 51 -20.06 18.04 34.82
N ALA A 52 -20.73 19.18 35.00
CA ALA A 52 -21.30 20.05 33.99
C ALA A 52 -20.25 20.67 33.04
N GLY A 53 -20.66 20.89 31.79
CA GLY A 53 -20.09 21.96 30.96
C GLY A 53 -19.16 21.53 29.83
N ALA A 54 -19.61 20.66 28.92
CA ALA A 54 -19.20 20.70 27.51
C ALA A 54 -20.24 19.94 26.67
N ALA A 55 -21.09 20.67 25.96
CA ALA A 55 -21.97 20.09 24.95
C ALA A 55 -21.12 19.62 23.77
N SER A 56 -20.68 18.37 23.82
CA SER A 56 -20.23 17.64 22.63
C SER A 56 -21.48 17.08 21.95
N THR A 57 -21.80 17.62 20.78
CA THR A 57 -22.83 17.11 19.88
C THR A 57 -22.40 15.77 19.29
N ALA A 58 -22.50 14.70 20.07
CA ALA A 58 -22.60 13.34 19.55
C ALA A 58 -23.99 13.18 18.92
N ALA A 59 -24.19 13.83 17.77
CA ALA A 59 -25.41 13.71 16.99
C ALA A 59 -25.47 12.31 16.35
N GLY A 60 -26.47 11.52 16.74
CA GLY A 60 -27.08 10.53 15.84
C GLY A 60 -26.53 9.10 15.81
N ALA A 61 -25.93 8.57 16.88
CA ALA A 61 -25.72 7.13 16.96
C ALA A 61 -27.06 6.43 17.25
N SER A 62 -27.72 5.92 16.21
CA SER A 62 -28.83 4.99 16.36
C SER A 62 -28.37 3.77 17.19
N PRO A 63 -29.15 3.30 18.18
CA PRO A 63 -28.79 2.16 19.02
C PRO A 63 -28.58 0.85 18.23
N ASP A 64 -28.98 0.81 16.95
CA ASP A 64 -28.85 -0.34 16.05
C ASP A 64 -27.93 -0.09 14.85
N ARG A 65 -26.96 0.83 14.95
CA ARG A 65 -26.04 1.09 13.82
C ARG A 65 -25.19 -0.17 13.53
N VAL A 66 -25.41 -0.75 12.34
CA VAL A 66 -24.54 -1.79 11.77
C VAL A 66 -23.43 -1.13 10.97
N VAL A 67 -22.19 -1.52 11.24
CA VAL A 67 -20.99 -1.02 10.54
C VAL A 67 -20.19 -2.18 9.95
N ARG A 68 -19.40 -1.89 8.91
CA ARG A 68 -18.43 -2.84 8.38
C ARG A 68 -17.17 -2.79 9.24
N ALA A 69 -16.62 -3.94 9.57
CA ALA A 69 -15.35 -4.06 10.27
C ALA A 69 -14.47 -5.12 9.60
N VAL A 70 -13.15 -4.98 9.72
CA VAL A 70 -12.17 -5.97 9.23
C VAL A 70 -11.42 -6.55 10.43
N ALA A 71 -11.37 -7.87 10.49
CA ALA A 71 -10.53 -8.66 11.38
C ALA A 71 -9.39 -9.29 10.58
N TYR A 72 -8.21 -9.41 11.19
CA TYR A 72 -7.10 -10.19 10.66
C TYR A 72 -7.01 -11.45 11.52
N VAL A 73 -7.32 -12.62 10.97
CA VAL A 73 -7.59 -13.84 11.74
C VAL A 73 -6.37 -14.23 12.58
N SER A 74 -5.18 -14.16 11.99
CA SER A 74 -3.90 -14.42 12.66
C SER A 74 -3.60 -13.47 13.82
N VAL A 75 -4.22 -12.27 13.85
CA VAL A 75 -3.98 -11.24 14.88
C VAL A 75 -5.09 -11.22 15.93
N THR A 76 -6.36 -11.30 15.51
CA THR A 76 -7.52 -11.06 16.37
C THR A 76 -8.35 -12.31 16.66
N GLY A 77 -8.08 -13.43 15.98
CA GLY A 77 -8.94 -14.62 15.93
C GLY A 77 -10.03 -14.53 14.86
N ASP A 78 -10.68 -15.67 14.58
CA ASP A 78 -11.74 -15.78 13.57
C ASP A 78 -13.11 -15.37 14.15
N PRO A 79 -13.68 -14.23 13.72
CA PRO A 79 -14.96 -13.75 14.24
C PRO A 79 -16.14 -14.59 13.72
N LEU A 80 -17.03 -15.03 14.62
CA LEU A 80 -18.30 -15.67 14.28
C LEU A 80 -19.50 -14.79 14.65
N VAL A 81 -20.64 -15.05 13.99
CA VAL A 81 -21.91 -14.39 14.33
C VAL A 81 -22.25 -14.63 15.80
N GLY A 82 -22.58 -13.55 16.51
CA GLY A 82 -22.85 -13.56 17.95
C GLY A 82 -21.64 -13.15 18.80
N ASP A 83 -20.44 -13.05 18.24
CA ASP A 83 -19.26 -12.63 18.99
C ASP A 83 -19.29 -11.17 19.35
N ARG A 84 -18.86 -10.89 20.58
CA ARG A 84 -18.53 -9.55 21.02
C ARG A 84 -17.18 -9.14 20.44
N VAL A 85 -17.10 -7.93 19.91
CA VAL A 85 -15.89 -7.36 19.31
C VAL A 85 -15.56 -6.01 19.94
N LEU A 86 -14.26 -5.77 20.17
CA LEU A 86 -13.72 -4.44 20.42
C LEU A 86 -13.22 -3.85 19.10
N LEU A 87 -13.62 -2.62 18.79
CA LEU A 87 -13.34 -1.95 17.52
C LEU A 87 -12.56 -0.65 17.71
N ASN A 88 -11.63 -0.38 16.79
CA ASN A 88 -11.12 0.96 16.50
C ASN A 88 -11.90 1.56 15.32
N THR A 89 -12.66 2.63 15.58
CA THR A 89 -13.53 3.27 14.58
C THR A 89 -12.93 4.55 13.99
N ASN A 90 -11.66 4.87 14.24
CA ASN A 90 -11.06 6.12 13.73
C ASN A 90 -11.18 6.25 12.22
N ALA A 91 -10.86 5.19 11.47
CA ALA A 91 -10.90 5.22 10.02
C ALA A 91 -12.32 5.45 9.51
N LEU A 92 -13.28 4.72 10.09
CA LEU A 92 -14.70 4.83 9.78
C LEU A 92 -15.28 6.21 10.13
N ASP A 93 -15.02 6.71 11.34
CA ASP A 93 -15.63 7.94 11.83
C ASP A 93 -15.00 9.21 11.23
N ASN A 94 -13.84 9.10 10.58
CA ASN A 94 -13.20 10.20 9.86
C ASN A 94 -13.28 10.02 8.33
N ASP A 95 -14.06 9.06 7.84
CA ASP A 95 -14.25 8.77 6.41
C ASP A 95 -12.91 8.69 5.64
N LEU A 96 -11.92 8.01 6.23
CA LEU A 96 -10.63 7.85 5.58
C LEU A 96 -10.83 7.00 4.32
N GLY A 97 -10.27 7.42 3.17
CA GLY A 97 -10.65 6.85 1.86
C GLY A 97 -10.51 5.33 1.74
N THR A 98 -9.39 4.74 2.20
CA THR A 98 -9.21 3.28 2.28
C THR A 98 -9.84 2.67 3.54
N GLY A 99 -10.34 3.50 4.46
CA GLY A 99 -10.72 3.20 5.83
C GLY A 99 -12.22 3.26 6.10
N GLY A 100 -13.08 3.03 5.10
CA GLY A 100 -14.53 2.95 5.26
C GLY A 100 -15.04 1.74 6.07
N VAL A 101 -14.19 1.21 6.97
CA VAL A 101 -14.41 0.07 7.84
C VAL A 101 -13.79 0.35 9.21
N ALA A 102 -14.38 -0.19 10.27
CA ALA A 102 -13.73 -0.26 11.57
C ALA A 102 -12.66 -1.37 11.57
N MET A 103 -11.67 -1.27 12.45
CA MET A 103 -10.70 -2.36 12.67
C MET A 103 -11.13 -3.14 13.90
N VAL A 104 -11.29 -4.46 13.77
CA VAL A 104 -11.43 -5.35 14.93
C VAL A 104 -10.09 -5.37 15.65
N VAL A 105 -10.13 -5.17 16.96
CA VAL A 105 -8.94 -5.16 17.82
C VAL A 105 -8.85 -6.42 18.65
N ALA A 106 -9.98 -6.94 19.11
CA ALA A 106 -10.04 -8.18 19.90
C ALA A 106 -11.43 -8.81 19.85
N LEU A 107 -11.46 -10.12 20.10
CA LEU A 107 -12.64 -10.93 20.41
C LEU A 107 -12.60 -11.28 21.90
N PRO A 108 -13.13 -10.44 22.81
CA PRO A 108 -12.85 -10.55 24.26
C PRO A 108 -13.30 -11.87 24.89
N ASP A 109 -14.33 -12.50 24.32
CA ASP A 109 -14.92 -13.74 24.84
C ASP A 109 -14.50 -14.98 24.02
N ARG A 110 -13.68 -14.79 22.98
CA ARG A 110 -13.11 -15.87 22.15
C ARG A 110 -11.72 -15.48 21.68
N LEU A 111 -10.77 -15.54 22.60
CA LEU A 111 -9.37 -15.33 22.27
C LEU A 111 -8.90 -16.39 21.27
N PRO A 112 -8.06 -16.04 20.28
CA PRO A 112 -7.41 -17.03 19.44
C PRO A 112 -6.61 -17.99 20.33
N PRO A 113 -6.47 -19.27 19.91
CA PRO A 113 -5.62 -20.20 20.62
C PRO A 113 -4.17 -19.69 20.66
N ASP A 114 -3.44 -19.94 21.75
CA ASP A 114 -1.98 -19.68 21.85
C ASP A 114 -1.15 -20.61 20.94
N THR A 115 -1.79 -21.26 19.97
CA THR A 115 -1.14 -22.13 19.01
C THR A 115 -0.33 -21.26 18.07
N ARG A 116 1.00 -21.41 18.17
CA ARG A 116 1.93 -21.07 17.10
C ARG A 116 1.40 -21.70 15.82
N ASP A 117 1.21 -20.92 14.76
CA ASP A 117 0.64 -21.44 13.52
C ASP A 117 1.46 -22.62 12.99
N ALA A 118 0.76 -23.59 12.42
CA ALA A 118 1.26 -24.89 11.95
C ALA A 118 2.24 -24.82 10.75
N ALA A 119 2.62 -23.61 10.31
CA ALA A 119 3.59 -23.38 9.24
C ALA A 119 5.05 -23.46 9.71
N ASP A 120 5.30 -23.45 11.02
CA ASP A 120 6.64 -23.69 11.57
C ASP A 120 6.59 -24.42 12.93
N PRO A 121 6.80 -25.75 12.95
CA PRO A 121 6.89 -26.51 14.19
C PRO A 121 8.13 -26.19 15.03
N ASP A 122 9.19 -25.61 14.45
CA ASP A 122 10.54 -25.55 15.05
C ASP A 122 11.17 -24.13 15.14
N GLY A 123 10.70 -23.13 14.39
CA GLY A 123 11.28 -21.78 14.32
C GLY A 123 10.41 -20.70 14.97
N ALA A 124 10.92 -20.10 16.04
CA ALA A 124 10.32 -18.91 16.63
C ALA A 124 10.82 -17.67 15.89
N GLY A 125 10.06 -17.23 14.88
CA GLY A 125 10.26 -15.90 14.32
C GLY A 125 10.26 -14.83 15.42
N HIS A 126 11.37 -14.11 15.57
CA HIS A 126 11.58 -13.16 16.65
C HIS A 126 11.45 -11.70 16.19
N LEU A 127 11.24 -11.44 14.90
CA LEU A 127 10.93 -10.10 14.43
C LEU A 127 9.58 -9.62 14.96
N VAL A 128 9.54 -8.35 15.34
CA VAL A 128 8.36 -7.69 15.88
C VAL A 128 7.97 -6.53 14.98
N LYS A 129 6.71 -6.53 14.53
CA LYS A 129 6.07 -5.49 13.73
C LYS A 129 5.12 -4.68 14.62
N ALA A 130 4.98 -3.38 14.34
CA ALA A 130 4.30 -2.42 15.22
C ALA A 130 4.87 -2.44 16.66
N ARG A 131 6.20 -2.43 16.77
CA ARG A 131 6.96 -2.57 18.03
C ARG A 131 6.45 -1.64 19.12
N TYR A 132 6.19 -2.19 20.31
CA TYR A 132 5.71 -1.46 21.50
C TYR A 132 4.30 -0.84 21.37
N THR A 133 3.51 -1.26 20.40
CA THR A 133 2.06 -0.99 20.37
C THR A 133 1.29 -2.14 21.05
N PRO A 134 0.07 -1.91 21.56
CA PRO A 134 -0.72 -2.95 22.22
C PRO A 134 -1.05 -4.18 21.36
N LEU A 135 -0.91 -4.10 20.03
CA LEU A 135 -1.20 -5.18 19.08
C LEU A 135 0.06 -5.82 18.47
N GLN A 136 1.27 -5.40 18.86
CA GLN A 136 2.54 -5.83 18.26
C GLN A 136 2.53 -7.31 17.78
N THR A 137 2.93 -7.53 16.53
CA THR A 137 2.83 -8.85 15.90
C THR A 137 4.21 -9.47 15.78
N MET A 138 4.35 -10.72 16.26
CA MET A 138 5.54 -11.53 16.03
C MET A 138 5.46 -12.13 14.64
N VAL A 139 6.54 -12.03 13.86
CA VAL A 139 6.61 -12.58 12.51
C VAL A 139 7.95 -13.27 12.31
N PHE A 140 8.01 -14.16 11.32
CA PHE A 140 9.25 -14.84 10.96
C PHE A 140 9.92 -14.16 9.76
N GLY A 141 10.98 -13.42 10.03
CA GLY A 141 11.76 -12.74 9.00
C GLY A 141 12.50 -13.71 8.09
N ALA A 142 12.45 -13.48 6.78
CA ALA A 142 13.25 -14.22 5.80
C ALA A 142 14.75 -14.09 6.09
N ASP A 143 15.18 -12.96 6.63
CA ASP A 143 16.57 -12.64 6.99
C ASP A 143 16.96 -13.01 8.45
N GLU A 144 16.07 -13.58 9.26
CA GLU A 144 16.40 -14.07 10.61
C GLU A 144 17.34 -15.27 10.60
N GLN A 145 18.14 -15.48 11.65
CA GLN A 145 19.11 -16.59 11.70
C GLN A 145 18.48 -17.98 11.59
N ASP A 146 17.29 -18.15 12.19
CA ASP A 146 16.57 -19.41 12.19
C ASP A 146 15.77 -19.63 10.89
N SER A 147 15.74 -18.63 9.99
CA SER A 147 15.07 -18.73 8.70
C SER A 147 15.74 -19.77 7.79
N PRO A 148 14.97 -20.61 7.07
CA PRO A 148 15.52 -21.48 6.04
C PRO A 148 16.20 -20.71 4.90
N HIS A 149 15.94 -19.40 4.81
CA HIS A 149 16.52 -18.52 3.81
C HIS A 149 17.76 -17.76 4.30
N HIS A 150 18.12 -17.87 5.59
CA HIS A 150 19.20 -17.08 6.18
C HIS A 150 20.52 -17.26 5.45
N ALA A 151 20.91 -18.50 5.15
CA ALA A 151 22.17 -18.79 4.48
C ALA A 151 22.26 -18.15 3.08
N ALA A 152 21.13 -18.09 2.35
CA ALA A 152 21.07 -17.44 1.05
C ALA A 152 21.16 -15.91 1.17
N LEU A 153 20.59 -15.34 2.23
CA LEU A 153 20.53 -13.88 2.43
C LEU A 153 21.74 -13.30 3.16
N ALA A 154 22.43 -14.08 3.98
CA ALA A 154 23.56 -13.63 4.78
C ALA A 154 24.72 -13.07 3.92
N GLU A 155 24.94 -13.67 2.75
CA GLU A 155 25.99 -13.28 1.81
C GLU A 155 25.43 -12.55 0.57
N ALA A 156 24.12 -12.38 0.45
CA ALA A 156 23.51 -11.71 -0.70
C ALA A 156 23.69 -10.20 -0.62
N ASP A 157 24.31 -9.60 -1.64
CA ASP A 157 24.61 -8.17 -1.69
C ASP A 157 24.20 -7.47 -3.00
N ASP A 158 23.67 -8.21 -3.98
CA ASP A 158 23.36 -7.70 -5.32
C ASP A 158 22.06 -8.28 -5.90
N LEU A 159 21.40 -7.52 -6.79
CA LEU A 159 20.17 -7.88 -7.49
C LEU A 159 20.41 -8.39 -8.91
N GLY A 160 21.64 -8.42 -9.40
CA GLY A 160 22.00 -8.90 -10.74
C GLY A 160 21.38 -8.08 -11.86
N GLY A 161 21.16 -6.78 -11.67
CA GLY A 161 20.48 -5.94 -12.64
C GLY A 161 18.96 -6.14 -12.72
N MET A 162 18.35 -6.88 -11.77
CA MET A 162 16.90 -7.08 -11.72
C MET A 162 16.14 -5.74 -11.79
N PRO A 163 15.13 -5.62 -12.67
CA PRO A 163 14.27 -4.45 -12.73
C PRO A 163 13.45 -4.26 -11.45
N VAL A 164 13.43 -3.02 -10.94
CA VAL A 164 12.63 -2.63 -9.77
C VAL A 164 11.71 -1.46 -10.17
N VAL A 165 10.42 -1.74 -10.30
CA VAL A 165 9.39 -0.74 -10.61
C VAL A 165 8.89 -0.12 -9.31
N ALA A 166 9.24 1.14 -9.05
CA ALA A 166 8.73 1.86 -7.90
C ALA A 166 7.48 2.67 -8.27
N ALA A 167 6.43 2.53 -7.48
CA ALA A 167 5.19 3.30 -7.62
C ALA A 167 4.81 3.99 -6.30
N ASP A 168 4.27 5.20 -6.41
CA ASP A 168 3.73 5.96 -5.26
C ASP A 168 2.55 5.23 -4.61
N LEU A 169 1.60 4.72 -5.41
CA LEU A 169 0.36 4.15 -4.90
C LEU A 169 0.29 2.64 -5.06
N HIS A 170 -0.26 1.97 -4.03
CA HIS A 170 -0.66 0.57 -4.09
C HIS A 170 -1.59 0.26 -5.28
N SER A 171 -2.49 1.18 -5.64
CA SER A 171 -3.43 1.00 -6.76
C SER A 171 -2.75 0.90 -8.14
N SER A 172 -1.47 1.24 -8.26
CA SER A 172 -0.70 1.06 -9.51
C SER A 172 -0.30 -0.40 -9.74
N LEU A 173 -0.20 -1.22 -8.69
CA LEU A 173 0.26 -2.62 -8.76
C LEU A 173 -0.38 -3.44 -9.88
N PRO A 174 -1.73 -3.55 -9.99
CA PRO A 174 -2.34 -4.37 -11.05
C PRO A 174 -2.11 -3.82 -12.46
N ALA A 175 -1.99 -2.50 -12.62
CA ALA A 175 -1.75 -1.88 -13.91
C ALA A 175 -0.29 -2.10 -14.37
N VAL A 176 0.68 -1.98 -13.46
CA VAL A 176 2.08 -2.34 -13.72
C VAL A 176 2.17 -3.82 -14.14
N LEU A 177 1.52 -4.72 -13.41
CA LEU A 177 1.49 -6.15 -13.78
C LEU A 177 0.87 -6.39 -15.16
N ALA A 178 -0.25 -5.75 -15.47
CA ALA A 178 -0.90 -5.88 -16.78
C ALA A 178 0.05 -5.50 -17.92
N GLY A 179 0.73 -4.35 -17.81
CA GLY A 179 1.69 -3.90 -18.82
C GLY A 179 2.93 -4.79 -18.93
N LEU A 180 3.42 -5.29 -17.79
CA LEU A 180 4.57 -6.23 -17.77
C LEU A 180 4.20 -7.55 -18.44
N ARG A 181 3.06 -8.13 -18.10
CA ARG A 181 2.60 -9.43 -18.63
C ARG A 181 2.24 -9.37 -20.11
N ALA A 182 1.92 -8.20 -20.65
CA ALA A 182 1.69 -8.02 -22.08
C ALA A 182 2.95 -8.34 -22.93
N GLU A 183 4.15 -8.15 -22.35
CA GLU A 183 5.42 -8.40 -23.03
C GLU A 183 6.16 -9.63 -22.49
N ALA A 184 6.05 -9.88 -21.19
CA ALA A 184 6.70 -10.98 -20.48
C ALA A 184 5.70 -11.74 -19.59
N PRO A 185 4.77 -12.53 -20.18
CA PRO A 185 3.70 -13.21 -19.45
C PRO A 185 4.20 -14.28 -18.47
N ASP A 186 5.43 -14.78 -18.68
CA ASP A 186 6.04 -15.81 -17.83
C ASP A 186 6.98 -15.23 -16.77
N ALA A 187 7.21 -13.91 -16.77
CA ALA A 187 8.09 -13.28 -15.80
C ALA A 187 7.56 -13.48 -14.37
N ARG A 188 8.46 -13.88 -13.49
CA ARG A 188 8.20 -14.11 -12.08
C ARG A 188 8.28 -12.78 -11.32
N VAL A 189 7.14 -12.28 -10.86
CA VAL A 189 7.05 -10.95 -10.23
C VAL A 189 6.82 -11.05 -8.72
N ALA A 190 7.66 -10.37 -7.94
CA ALA A 190 7.43 -10.16 -6.51
C ALA A 190 6.89 -8.75 -6.25
N TYR A 191 5.94 -8.62 -5.32
CA TYR A 191 5.49 -7.34 -4.80
C TYR A 191 6.15 -7.05 -3.45
N LEU A 192 7.00 -6.03 -3.37
CA LEU A 192 7.59 -5.56 -2.12
C LEU A 192 6.74 -4.41 -1.55
N MET A 193 5.98 -4.73 -0.49
CA MET A 193 5.07 -3.81 0.19
C MET A 193 5.78 -3.07 1.33
N THR A 194 6.01 -1.77 1.15
CA THR A 194 6.60 -0.91 2.19
C THR A 194 5.56 -0.39 3.18
N ASP A 195 6.03 0.11 4.32
CA ASP A 195 5.23 0.46 5.49
C ASP A 195 4.64 1.88 5.48
N GLY A 196 4.46 2.48 4.30
CA GLY A 196 3.82 3.80 4.16
C GLY A 196 2.43 3.90 4.81
N GLY A 197 1.70 2.78 4.88
CA GLY A 197 0.46 2.65 5.66
C GLY A 197 0.60 1.84 6.96
N ALA A 198 1.73 1.16 7.17
CA ALA A 198 1.98 0.21 8.28
C ALA A 198 0.82 -0.80 8.51
N LEU A 199 0.24 -1.32 7.43
CA LEU A 199 -0.89 -2.25 7.46
C LEU A 199 -0.45 -3.70 7.21
N PRO A 200 -1.27 -4.70 7.60
CA PRO A 200 -1.12 -6.07 7.15
C PRO A 200 -1.33 -6.17 5.63
N ALA A 201 -0.54 -7.01 4.95
CA ALA A 201 -0.68 -7.25 3.51
C ALA A 201 -2.06 -7.83 3.18
N ALA A 202 -2.62 -8.62 4.09
CA ALA A 202 -3.98 -9.15 4.03
C ALA A 202 -5.06 -8.07 3.93
N PHE A 203 -4.79 -6.80 4.30
CA PHE A 203 -5.76 -5.73 4.04
C PHE A 203 -6.02 -5.53 2.53
N SER A 204 -5.06 -5.89 1.69
CA SER A 204 -5.13 -5.72 0.25
C SER A 204 -5.78 -6.92 -0.45
N ARG A 205 -7.10 -6.83 -0.66
CA ARG A 205 -7.84 -7.77 -1.55
C ARG A 205 -7.16 -7.94 -2.91
N THR A 206 -6.70 -6.83 -3.48
CA THR A 206 -5.98 -6.81 -4.75
C THR A 206 -4.75 -7.71 -4.74
N SER A 207 -3.92 -7.65 -3.70
CA SER A 207 -2.69 -8.43 -3.64
C SER A 207 -3.00 -9.92 -3.49
N THR A 208 -3.99 -10.28 -2.64
CA THR A 208 -4.48 -11.66 -2.52
C THR A 208 -4.99 -12.20 -3.86
N THR A 209 -5.89 -11.48 -4.54
CA THR A 209 -6.44 -11.94 -5.82
C THR A 209 -5.35 -12.05 -6.91
N LEU A 210 -4.37 -11.15 -6.94
CA LEU A 210 -3.24 -11.24 -7.87
C LEU A 210 -2.32 -12.43 -7.56
N ARG A 211 -2.12 -12.79 -6.29
CA ARG A 211 -1.40 -14.01 -5.89
C ARG A 211 -2.17 -15.26 -6.30
N ASP A 212 -3.47 -15.33 -6.00
CA ASP A 212 -4.33 -16.47 -6.35
C ASP A 212 -4.43 -16.68 -7.87
N ALA A 213 -4.44 -15.58 -8.64
CA ALA A 213 -4.45 -15.62 -10.10
C ALA A 213 -3.07 -15.90 -10.73
N GLY A 214 -2.01 -16.08 -9.92
CA GLY A 214 -0.65 -16.34 -10.40
C GLY A 214 0.02 -15.14 -11.08
N TRP A 215 -0.51 -13.93 -10.93
CA TRP A 215 0.11 -12.70 -11.45
C TRP A 215 1.27 -12.24 -10.56
N LEU A 216 1.24 -12.60 -9.27
CA LEU A 216 2.33 -12.39 -8.32
C LEU A 216 2.86 -13.74 -7.84
N ALA A 217 4.19 -13.85 -7.75
CA ALA A 217 4.89 -15.01 -7.21
C ALA A 217 5.06 -14.94 -5.68
N ALA A 218 5.13 -13.73 -5.12
CA ALA A 218 5.14 -13.47 -3.67
C ALA A 218 4.76 -12.01 -3.38
N VAL A 219 4.19 -11.77 -2.20
CA VAL A 219 4.13 -10.49 -1.53
C VAL A 219 5.14 -10.51 -0.39
N ILE A 220 6.06 -9.57 -0.38
CA ILE A 220 7.08 -9.41 0.67
C ILE A 220 6.73 -8.14 1.44
N SER A 221 6.50 -8.22 2.75
CA SER A 221 6.30 -7.04 3.58
C SER A 221 7.61 -6.60 4.22
N CYS A 222 7.86 -5.29 4.30
CA CYS A 222 9.06 -4.76 4.97
C CYS A 222 8.78 -3.56 5.87
N GLY A 223 9.71 -3.24 6.76
CA GLY A 223 9.54 -2.17 7.74
C GLY A 223 8.49 -2.57 8.79
N GLN A 224 7.49 -1.73 9.03
CA GLN A 224 6.37 -2.00 9.94
C GLN A 224 5.14 -2.65 9.26
N ALA A 225 5.15 -2.80 7.94
CA ALA A 225 4.18 -3.67 7.26
C ALA A 225 4.48 -5.14 7.57
N TYR A 226 3.43 -5.97 7.57
CA TYR A 226 3.52 -7.39 7.90
C TYR A 226 2.43 -8.22 7.19
N GLY A 227 2.43 -9.54 7.38
CA GLY A 227 1.49 -10.49 6.80
C GLY A 227 1.74 -10.83 5.33
N GLY A 228 2.93 -10.57 4.79
CA GLY A 228 3.34 -11.03 3.46
C GLY A 228 3.64 -12.53 3.42
N ASP A 229 3.83 -13.08 2.22
CA ASP A 229 4.38 -14.44 2.03
C ASP A 229 5.79 -14.57 2.64
N LEU A 230 6.56 -13.47 2.60
CA LEU A 230 7.85 -13.32 3.29
C LEU A 230 7.87 -11.99 4.05
N GLU A 231 8.61 -11.98 5.15
CA GLU A 231 8.83 -10.80 5.97
C GLU A 231 10.28 -10.35 5.87
N ALA A 232 10.50 -9.06 5.67
CA ALA A 232 11.82 -8.47 5.65
C ALA A 232 11.93 -7.34 6.67
N VAL A 233 13.14 -7.12 7.17
CA VAL A 233 13.43 -6.00 8.08
C VAL A 233 13.20 -4.65 7.40
N ASN A 234 13.68 -4.48 6.17
CA ASN A 234 13.61 -3.21 5.44
C ASN A 234 13.59 -3.44 3.92
N THR A 235 13.57 -2.36 3.14
CA THR A 235 13.54 -2.41 1.68
C THR A 235 14.73 -3.16 1.07
N PHE A 236 15.93 -3.07 1.66
CA PHE A 236 17.13 -3.75 1.15
C PHE A 236 17.01 -5.26 1.30
N SER A 237 16.71 -5.75 2.51
CA SER A 237 16.56 -7.19 2.71
C SER A 237 15.33 -7.75 1.99
N GLY A 238 14.27 -6.94 1.82
CA GLY A 238 13.12 -7.31 1.00
C GLY A 238 13.45 -7.47 -0.49
N LEU A 239 14.29 -6.59 -1.04
CA LEU A 239 14.77 -6.70 -2.44
C LEU A 239 15.67 -7.93 -2.63
N LEU A 240 16.55 -8.20 -1.66
CA LEU A 240 17.41 -9.39 -1.68
C LEU A 240 16.59 -10.67 -1.55
N ALA A 241 15.57 -10.70 -0.68
CA ALA A 241 14.63 -11.81 -0.58
C ALA A 241 13.86 -12.02 -1.89
N ALA A 242 13.42 -10.94 -2.55
CA ALA A 242 12.78 -11.05 -3.86
C ALA A 242 13.70 -11.70 -4.90
N ARG A 243 14.98 -11.32 -4.93
CA ARG A 243 15.93 -11.87 -5.89
C ARG A 243 16.35 -13.31 -5.57
N HIS A 244 16.77 -13.57 -4.34
CA HIS A 244 17.51 -14.79 -3.98
C HIS A 244 16.65 -15.88 -3.34
N VAL A 245 15.46 -15.52 -2.86
CA VAL A 245 14.51 -16.48 -2.26
C VAL A 245 13.32 -16.69 -3.17
N VAL A 246 12.69 -15.59 -3.60
CA VAL A 246 11.57 -15.67 -4.54
C VAL A 246 12.07 -15.95 -5.95
N GLU A 247 13.33 -15.70 -6.30
CA GLU A 247 13.85 -15.83 -7.67
C GLU A 247 13.05 -14.95 -8.65
N ALA A 248 12.71 -13.74 -8.22
CA ALA A 248 11.96 -12.80 -9.05
C ALA A 248 12.79 -12.30 -10.23
N ASP A 249 12.13 -12.20 -11.38
CA ASP A 249 12.62 -11.51 -12.57
C ASP A 249 12.41 -10.00 -12.47
N VAL A 250 11.34 -9.57 -11.78
CA VAL A 250 10.99 -8.17 -11.56
C VAL A 250 10.42 -7.99 -10.16
N VAL A 251 10.77 -6.87 -9.51
CA VAL A 251 10.08 -6.40 -8.31
C VAL A 251 9.21 -5.21 -8.63
N ILE A 252 7.95 -5.25 -8.20
CA ILE A 252 7.12 -4.06 -8.08
C ILE A 252 7.18 -3.62 -6.61
N LEU A 253 7.51 -2.36 -6.37
CA LEU A 253 7.70 -1.82 -5.05
C LEU A 253 6.79 -0.61 -4.86
N SER A 254 5.90 -0.70 -3.89
CA SER A 254 5.08 0.43 -3.45
C SER A 254 4.72 0.27 -1.98
N GLN A 255 4.31 1.36 -1.36
CA GLN A 255 3.56 1.25 -0.10
C GLN A 255 2.30 0.39 -0.28
N GLY A 256 1.87 -0.23 0.81
CA GLY A 256 0.55 -0.87 0.89
C GLY A 256 -0.60 0.14 0.84
N PRO A 257 -1.86 -0.31 1.01
CA PRO A 257 -3.01 0.59 1.13
C PRO A 257 -2.84 1.58 2.30
N GLY A 258 -3.61 2.66 2.29
CA GLY A 258 -3.56 3.67 3.36
C GLY A 258 -2.62 4.86 3.08
N ASN A 259 -2.45 5.25 1.82
CA ASN A 259 -1.61 6.39 1.44
C ASN A 259 -1.94 7.65 2.26
N LEU A 260 -0.95 8.19 2.95
CA LEU A 260 -1.04 9.40 3.73
C LEU A 260 -0.63 10.61 2.88
N GLY A 261 -1.34 11.73 3.04
CA GLY A 261 -1.01 12.97 2.37
C GLY A 261 -1.60 14.17 3.10
N THR A 262 -0.79 15.20 3.31
CA THR A 262 -1.16 16.44 4.01
C THR A 262 -1.37 17.61 3.05
N GLY A 263 -1.09 17.42 1.76
CA GLY A 263 -1.09 18.50 0.76
C GLY A 263 0.14 19.41 0.83
N THR A 264 1.09 19.13 1.72
CA THR A 264 2.41 19.80 1.73
C THR A 264 3.37 19.09 0.77
N ARG A 265 4.42 19.80 0.33
CA ARG A 265 5.39 19.28 -0.65
C ARG A 265 6.02 17.94 -0.26
N TRP A 266 6.26 17.72 1.03
CA TRP A 266 6.97 16.55 1.56
C TRP A 266 6.08 15.62 2.39
N GLY A 267 4.93 16.10 2.86
CA GLY A 267 4.09 15.34 3.78
C GLY A 267 3.16 14.38 3.05
N PHE A 268 3.71 13.36 2.39
CA PHE A 268 2.99 12.24 1.79
C PHE A 268 3.84 10.96 1.83
N SER A 269 3.22 9.80 2.02
CA SER A 269 3.93 8.52 2.20
C SER A 269 4.58 7.98 0.91
N GLY A 270 4.06 8.41 -0.24
CA GLY A 270 4.62 8.13 -1.57
C GLY A 270 6.03 8.64 -1.83
N VAL A 271 6.56 9.48 -0.94
CA VAL A 271 7.95 9.96 -1.01
C VAL A 271 8.95 8.79 -1.02
N SER A 272 8.57 7.69 -0.36
CA SER A 272 9.32 6.44 -0.28
C SER A 272 9.59 5.77 -1.62
N ALA A 273 8.85 6.10 -2.69
CA ALA A 273 9.14 5.59 -4.03
C ALA A 273 10.53 6.03 -4.53
N GLY A 274 10.99 7.24 -4.16
CA GLY A 274 12.35 7.70 -4.47
C GLY A 274 13.41 7.00 -3.62
N GLU A 275 13.13 6.78 -2.34
CA GLU A 275 14.00 6.05 -1.40
C GLU A 275 14.17 4.58 -1.82
N ALA A 276 13.10 3.99 -2.31
CA ALA A 276 13.07 2.63 -2.86
C ALA A 276 13.99 2.47 -4.07
N LEU A 277 13.95 3.41 -5.02
CA LEU A 277 14.84 3.39 -6.17
C LEU A 277 16.30 3.66 -5.78
N ASN A 278 16.53 4.49 -4.76
CA ASN A 278 17.87 4.63 -4.18
C ASN A 278 18.35 3.27 -3.63
N ALA A 279 17.52 2.53 -2.90
CA ALA A 279 17.85 1.22 -2.35
C ALA A 279 18.13 0.19 -3.45
N ALA A 280 17.26 0.12 -4.47
CA ALA A 280 17.46 -0.75 -5.63
C ALA A 280 18.82 -0.51 -6.30
N ALA A 281 19.19 0.76 -6.50
CA ALA A 281 20.46 1.11 -7.12
C ALA A 281 21.69 0.90 -6.20
N VAL A 282 21.54 0.83 -4.86
CA VAL A 282 22.64 0.35 -3.98
C VAL A 282 22.97 -1.10 -4.29
N LEU A 283 21.93 -1.91 -4.47
CA LEU A 283 22.04 -3.35 -4.67
C LEU A 283 22.15 -3.73 -6.16
N GLY A 284 22.61 -2.81 -7.03
CA GLY A 284 22.82 -3.10 -8.45
C GLY A 284 21.54 -3.36 -9.28
N GLY A 285 20.35 -3.03 -8.78
CA GLY A 285 19.09 -3.16 -9.50
C GLY A 285 18.87 -2.05 -10.54
N ARG A 286 18.01 -2.32 -11.53
CA ARG A 286 17.61 -1.35 -12.57
C ARG A 286 16.32 -0.64 -12.17
N GLY A 287 16.44 0.59 -11.68
CA GLY A 287 15.30 1.36 -11.21
C GLY A 287 14.37 1.83 -12.33
N VAL A 288 13.06 1.62 -12.17
CA VAL A 288 12.00 2.10 -13.07
C VAL A 288 11.01 2.95 -12.28
N ALA A 289 10.95 4.25 -12.58
CA ALA A 289 10.13 5.23 -11.89
C ALA A 289 8.72 5.31 -12.52
N ALA A 290 7.75 4.60 -11.94
CA ALA A 290 6.38 4.61 -12.45
C ALA A 290 5.71 5.96 -12.18
N LEU A 291 5.31 6.66 -13.24
CA LEU A 291 4.66 7.95 -13.14
C LEU A 291 3.23 7.80 -12.58
N ARG A 292 2.88 8.63 -11.60
CA ARG A 292 1.51 8.84 -11.18
C ARG A 292 0.90 9.95 -12.03
N VAL A 293 -0.02 9.58 -12.91
CA VAL A 293 -0.76 10.51 -13.77
C VAL A 293 -2.22 10.55 -13.36
N SER A 294 -2.89 11.69 -13.56
CA SER A 294 -4.33 11.83 -13.36
C SER A 294 -4.90 12.78 -14.40
N GLY A 295 -5.94 12.36 -15.11
CA GLY A 295 -6.72 13.22 -16.01
C GLY A 295 -8.01 13.73 -15.37
N ALA A 296 -8.55 12.98 -14.42
CA ALA A 296 -9.91 13.15 -13.93
C ALA A 296 -10.02 13.76 -12.53
N ASP A 297 -8.91 14.27 -11.95
CA ASP A 297 -9.00 15.01 -10.69
C ASP A 297 -9.83 16.30 -10.88
N PRO A 298 -10.82 16.57 -10.02
CA PRO A 298 -11.63 17.79 -10.10
C PRO A 298 -10.81 19.06 -9.86
N ARG A 299 -9.64 18.96 -9.21
CA ARG A 299 -8.74 20.08 -8.95
C ARG A 299 -7.76 20.20 -10.11
N PRO A 300 -7.79 21.28 -10.91
CA PRO A 300 -6.95 21.39 -12.12
C PRO A 300 -5.45 21.20 -11.87
N ARG A 301 -4.95 21.68 -10.73
CA ARG A 301 -3.54 21.53 -10.31
C ARG A 301 -3.10 20.08 -10.04
N HIS A 302 -4.03 19.14 -9.95
CA HIS A 302 -3.76 17.72 -9.75
C HIS A 302 -3.91 16.88 -11.04
N ARG A 303 -4.09 17.55 -12.19
CA ARG A 303 -4.08 16.91 -13.51
C ARG A 303 -2.67 16.86 -14.09
N GLY A 304 -2.40 15.84 -14.91
CA GLY A 304 -1.09 15.53 -15.45
C GLY A 304 -0.26 14.65 -14.50
N ILE A 305 1.07 14.76 -14.56
CA ILE A 305 2.01 14.10 -13.66
C ILE A 305 1.88 14.70 -12.26
N SER A 306 1.62 13.83 -11.28
CA SER A 306 1.48 14.21 -9.88
C SER A 306 2.74 14.89 -9.35
N HIS A 307 2.54 15.90 -8.50
CA HIS A 307 3.61 16.48 -7.71
C HIS A 307 4.33 15.44 -6.83
N HIS A 308 3.66 14.33 -6.44
CA HIS A 308 4.30 13.24 -5.72
C HIS A 308 5.42 12.60 -6.56
N SER A 309 5.15 12.21 -7.81
CA SER A 309 6.17 11.66 -8.71
C SER A 309 7.30 12.67 -8.96
N ARG A 310 6.96 13.95 -9.16
CA ARG A 310 7.96 15.01 -9.36
C ARG A 310 8.86 15.21 -8.14
N THR A 311 8.31 15.12 -6.92
CA THR A 311 9.10 15.22 -5.69
C THR A 311 9.91 13.95 -5.45
N ALA A 312 9.28 12.78 -5.49
CA ALA A 312 9.95 11.50 -5.23
C ALA A 312 11.09 11.23 -6.22
N TYR A 313 10.84 11.39 -7.53
CA TYR A 313 11.85 11.06 -8.54
C TYR A 313 12.79 12.22 -8.86
N GLY A 314 12.30 13.46 -8.82
CA GLY A 314 13.11 14.63 -9.14
C GLY A 314 13.97 15.15 -8.00
N GLN A 315 13.65 14.82 -6.73
CA GLN A 315 14.33 15.40 -5.57
C GLN A 315 14.80 14.39 -4.51
N VAL A 316 14.10 13.26 -4.33
CA VAL A 316 14.49 12.25 -3.32
C VAL A 316 15.40 11.20 -3.93
N LEU A 317 15.04 10.68 -5.09
CA LEU A 317 15.91 9.83 -5.88
C LEU A 317 17.16 10.62 -6.28
N ASN A 318 18.33 10.04 -6.01
CA ASN A 318 19.63 10.62 -6.33
C ASN A 318 20.55 9.65 -7.09
N ARG A 319 19.99 8.54 -7.56
CA ARG A 319 20.64 7.51 -8.37
C ARG A 319 19.95 7.33 -9.72
N PRO A 320 20.63 6.76 -10.73
CA PRO A 320 20.05 6.53 -12.04
C PRO A 320 18.74 5.74 -12.00
N ALA A 321 17.73 6.20 -12.74
CA ALA A 321 16.50 5.45 -12.99
C ALA A 321 15.91 5.76 -14.37
N ASP A 322 15.21 4.78 -14.92
CA ASP A 322 14.40 4.92 -16.13
C ASP A 322 13.04 5.52 -15.78
N VAL A 323 12.54 6.45 -16.61
CA VAL A 323 11.21 7.06 -16.51
C VAL A 323 10.41 6.71 -17.77
N PRO A 324 9.54 5.70 -17.68
CA PRO A 324 8.61 5.35 -18.75
C PRO A 324 7.53 6.42 -18.90
N VAL A 325 7.57 7.16 -20.02
CA VAL A 325 6.61 8.22 -20.35
C VAL A 325 5.59 7.65 -21.34
N PRO A 326 4.29 7.56 -20.97
CA PRO A 326 3.29 7.01 -21.87
C PRO A 326 3.03 7.94 -23.06
N ALA A 327 3.06 7.41 -24.28
CA ALA A 327 2.71 8.13 -25.51
C ALA A 327 1.19 8.33 -25.60
N LEU A 328 0.66 9.26 -24.78
CA LEU A 328 -0.79 9.49 -24.63
C LEU A 328 -1.45 10.23 -25.80
N ARG A 329 -0.65 10.84 -26.69
CA ARG A 329 -1.17 11.61 -27.82
C ARG A 329 -1.96 10.67 -28.74
N ASP A 330 -3.09 11.18 -29.25
CA ASP A 330 -3.99 10.48 -30.16
C ASP A 330 -4.70 9.23 -29.57
N HIS A 331 -4.53 8.94 -28.27
CA HIS A 331 -5.30 7.90 -27.59
C HIS A 331 -6.79 8.32 -27.45
N PRO A 332 -7.77 7.50 -27.88
CA PRO A 332 -9.18 7.91 -27.98
C PRO A 332 -9.83 8.28 -26.65
N GLY A 333 -9.37 7.69 -25.55
CA GLY A 333 -9.84 7.99 -24.18
C GLY A 333 -9.10 9.14 -23.48
N ILE A 334 -8.18 9.85 -24.15
CA ILE A 334 -7.33 10.87 -23.53
C ILE A 334 -7.46 12.21 -24.27
N PRO A 335 -7.88 13.30 -23.58
CA PRO A 335 -7.88 14.63 -24.18
C PRO A 335 -6.48 15.07 -24.61
N ALA A 336 -6.38 15.70 -25.78
CA ALA A 336 -5.11 16.19 -26.31
C ALA A 336 -4.41 17.16 -25.34
N GLU A 337 -5.14 18.03 -24.62
CA GLU A 337 -4.52 18.95 -23.66
C GLU A 337 -3.89 18.22 -22.48
N LEU A 338 -4.47 17.08 -22.06
CA LEU A 338 -3.90 16.24 -21.00
C LEU A 338 -2.63 15.54 -21.49
N ALA A 339 -2.64 14.98 -22.70
CA ALA A 339 -1.46 14.37 -23.30
C ALA A 339 -0.30 15.37 -23.40
N ASP A 340 -0.57 16.58 -23.91
CA ASP A 340 0.44 17.63 -24.05
C ASP A 340 0.93 18.13 -22.68
N LEU A 341 0.05 18.17 -21.66
CA LEU A 341 0.43 18.51 -20.29
C LEU A 341 1.37 17.48 -19.68
N VAL A 342 1.06 16.19 -19.84
CA VAL A 342 1.90 15.09 -19.35
C VAL A 342 3.27 15.12 -20.03
N ALA A 343 3.31 15.30 -21.35
CA ALA A 343 4.57 15.41 -22.09
C ALA A 343 5.45 16.56 -21.57
N ARG A 344 4.91 17.78 -21.45
CA ARG A 344 5.65 18.93 -20.91
C ARG A 344 6.14 18.71 -19.48
N GLN A 345 5.30 18.14 -18.61
CA GLN A 345 5.69 17.87 -17.22
C GLN A 345 6.74 16.75 -17.13
N ALA A 346 6.76 15.81 -18.09
CA ALA A 346 7.81 14.81 -18.19
C ALA A 346 9.13 15.48 -18.60
N ASP A 347 9.10 16.37 -19.60
CA ASP A 347 10.29 17.14 -20.02
C ASP A 347 10.90 17.92 -18.83
N ASP A 348 10.06 18.59 -18.04
CA ASP A 348 10.49 19.30 -16.83
C ASP A 348 11.14 18.37 -15.80
N LEU A 349 10.56 17.19 -15.57
CA LEU A 349 11.07 16.19 -14.62
C LEU A 349 12.42 15.62 -15.07
N LEU A 350 12.55 15.36 -16.38
CA LEU A 350 13.72 14.77 -17.03
C LEU A 350 14.90 15.75 -17.17
N THR A 351 14.76 16.98 -16.71
CA THR A 351 15.92 17.88 -16.53
C THR A 351 16.85 17.40 -15.41
N ALA A 352 16.36 16.50 -14.53
CA ALA A 352 17.18 15.83 -13.53
C ALA A 352 18.14 14.82 -14.20
N PRO A 353 19.47 14.95 -14.01
CA PRO A 353 20.46 14.20 -14.79
C PRO A 353 20.51 12.71 -14.49
N HIS A 354 19.91 12.27 -13.37
CA HIS A 354 19.81 10.86 -13.00
C HIS A 354 18.58 10.16 -13.60
N LEU A 355 17.74 10.86 -14.36
CA LEU A 355 16.55 10.26 -14.97
C LEU A 355 16.75 10.08 -16.48
N THR A 356 16.40 8.89 -16.98
CA THR A 356 16.44 8.58 -18.41
C THR A 356 15.03 8.42 -18.97
N ARG A 357 14.70 9.16 -20.02
CA ARG A 357 13.39 9.08 -20.68
C ARG A 357 13.27 7.81 -21.52
N HIS A 358 12.13 7.14 -21.41
CA HIS A 358 11.70 6.10 -22.35
C HIS A 358 10.26 6.36 -22.77
N ASP A 359 10.04 6.73 -24.03
CA ASP A 359 8.68 6.91 -24.56
C ASP A 359 8.05 5.55 -24.87
N ILE A 360 6.92 5.26 -24.23
CA ILE A 360 6.27 3.95 -24.30
C ILE A 360 5.02 4.03 -25.16
N ASP A 361 5.02 3.26 -26.24
CA ASP A 361 3.84 3.00 -27.05
C ASP A 361 2.75 2.31 -26.22
N LEU A 362 1.48 2.67 -26.46
CA LEU A 362 0.35 2.21 -25.66
C LEU A 362 -0.50 1.13 -26.36
N THR A 363 -0.09 0.67 -27.55
CA THR A 363 -0.78 -0.39 -28.28
C THR A 363 -1.00 -1.61 -27.38
N SER A 364 -2.20 -2.19 -27.41
CA SER A 364 -2.65 -3.33 -26.59
C SER A 364 -2.65 -3.16 -25.07
N LEU A 365 -2.18 -2.04 -24.50
CA LEU A 365 -2.17 -1.86 -23.05
C LEU A 365 -3.56 -1.71 -22.46
N LEU A 366 -4.51 -1.13 -23.20
CA LEU A 366 -5.89 -1.05 -22.74
C LEU A 366 -6.50 -2.45 -22.59
N ASP A 367 -6.34 -3.31 -23.59
CA ASP A 367 -6.80 -4.71 -23.54
C ASP A 367 -6.15 -5.48 -22.39
N ALA A 368 -4.85 -5.27 -22.16
CA ALA A 368 -4.13 -5.88 -21.04
C ALA A 368 -4.65 -5.41 -19.67
N LEU A 369 -5.00 -4.12 -19.55
CA LEU A 369 -5.60 -3.55 -18.34
C LEU A 369 -7.01 -4.10 -18.09
N GLU A 370 -7.82 -4.26 -19.14
CA GLU A 370 -9.16 -4.86 -19.07
C GLU A 370 -9.12 -6.35 -18.70
N ALA A 371 -8.06 -7.06 -19.11
CA ALA A 371 -7.83 -8.46 -18.74
C ALA A 371 -7.36 -8.68 -17.29
N SER A 372 -7.22 -7.62 -16.49
CA SER A 372 -6.80 -7.74 -15.10
C SER A 372 -7.79 -8.57 -14.27
N PRO A 373 -7.31 -9.54 -13.46
CA PRO A 373 -8.19 -10.34 -12.58
C PRO A 373 -8.76 -9.52 -11.42
N VAL A 374 -8.30 -8.28 -11.25
CA VAL A 374 -8.79 -7.34 -10.24
C VAL A 374 -9.37 -6.10 -10.90
N ARG A 375 -10.41 -5.56 -10.28
CA ARG A 375 -10.97 -4.28 -10.72
C ARG A 375 -9.95 -3.16 -10.50
N LEU A 376 -9.56 -2.49 -11.58
CA LEU A 376 -8.73 -1.30 -11.53
C LEU A 376 -9.49 -0.12 -10.91
N SER A 377 -8.94 0.43 -9.83
CA SER A 377 -9.51 1.57 -9.12
C SER A 377 -8.42 2.35 -8.40
N THR A 378 -8.44 3.67 -8.54
CA THR A 378 -7.50 4.58 -7.87
C THR A 378 -8.23 5.85 -7.41
N MET A 379 -8.09 6.20 -6.13
CA MET A 379 -8.73 7.39 -5.55
C MET A 379 -10.24 7.50 -5.87
N GLY A 380 -10.94 6.37 -5.87
CA GLY A 380 -12.38 6.27 -6.16
C GLY A 380 -12.76 6.29 -7.65
N ARG A 381 -11.79 6.25 -8.58
CA ARG A 381 -12.01 6.26 -10.03
C ARG A 381 -11.52 4.97 -10.68
N GLY A 382 -12.32 4.40 -11.56
CA GLY A 382 -11.96 3.22 -12.35
C GLY A 382 -11.26 3.55 -13.66
N LEU A 383 -10.90 2.52 -14.43
CA LEU A 383 -10.21 2.63 -15.72
C LEU A 383 -10.88 3.62 -16.68
N ASP A 384 -12.18 3.48 -16.93
CA ASP A 384 -12.92 4.36 -17.84
C ASP A 384 -12.95 5.82 -17.39
N ALA A 385 -12.91 6.04 -16.07
CA ALA A 385 -13.00 7.38 -15.49
C ALA A 385 -11.66 8.12 -15.51
N ASP A 386 -10.53 7.42 -15.43
CA ASP A 386 -9.20 8.03 -15.39
C ASP A 386 -8.14 7.15 -16.10
N PRO A 387 -8.29 6.90 -17.41
CA PRO A 387 -7.46 5.91 -18.13
C PRO A 387 -5.96 6.26 -18.12
N ALA A 388 -5.63 7.56 -18.10
CA ALA A 388 -4.25 8.04 -18.03
C ALA A 388 -3.48 7.49 -16.81
N ALA A 389 -4.17 7.34 -15.68
CA ALA A 389 -3.56 6.85 -14.44
C ALA A 389 -3.09 5.39 -14.58
N PHE A 390 -3.88 4.57 -15.25
CA PHE A 390 -3.60 3.15 -15.43
C PHE A 390 -2.65 2.90 -16.60
N LEU A 391 -2.79 3.63 -17.71
CA LEU A 391 -1.87 3.55 -18.85
C LEU A 391 -0.44 3.97 -18.47
N ALA A 392 -0.27 5.00 -17.63
CA ALA A 392 1.05 5.39 -17.13
C ALA A 392 1.71 4.30 -16.28
N ALA A 393 0.93 3.62 -15.43
CA ALA A 393 1.42 2.49 -14.64
C ALA A 393 1.73 1.26 -15.51
N ALA A 394 0.88 0.96 -16.49
CA ALA A 394 1.11 -0.12 -17.45
C ALA A 394 2.35 0.12 -18.33
N ALA A 395 2.58 1.37 -18.76
CA ALA A 395 3.79 1.74 -19.49
C ALA A 395 5.07 1.42 -18.68
N ALA A 396 5.03 1.61 -17.35
CA ALA A 396 6.16 1.24 -16.50
C ALA A 396 6.39 -0.27 -16.43
N GLY A 397 5.31 -1.05 -16.37
CA GLY A 397 5.37 -2.51 -16.45
C GLY A 397 5.94 -3.01 -17.79
N ARG A 398 5.42 -2.47 -18.90
CA ARG A 398 5.90 -2.78 -20.26
C ARG A 398 7.39 -2.47 -20.41
N HIS A 399 7.84 -1.31 -19.94
CA HIS A 399 9.27 -0.98 -19.94
C HIS A 399 10.08 -1.97 -19.13
N ALA A 400 9.66 -2.28 -17.90
CA ALA A 400 10.38 -3.22 -17.03
C ALA A 400 10.53 -4.61 -17.66
N ALA A 401 9.52 -5.08 -18.41
CA ALA A 401 9.59 -6.35 -19.13
C ALA A 401 10.72 -6.38 -20.17
N THR A 402 11.06 -5.24 -20.80
CA THR A 402 12.18 -5.15 -21.75
C THR A 402 13.55 -5.24 -21.08
N LEU A 403 13.59 -5.04 -19.75
CA LEU A 403 14.81 -5.07 -18.95
C LEU A 403 15.07 -6.44 -18.31
N VAL A 404 14.09 -7.35 -18.35
CA VAL A 404 14.23 -8.71 -17.82
C VAL A 404 15.32 -9.44 -18.60
N VAL A 405 16.37 -9.84 -17.89
CA VAL A 405 17.46 -10.64 -18.45
C VAL A 405 16.99 -12.10 -18.47
N ARG A 406 16.91 -12.67 -19.68
CA ARG A 406 16.55 -14.08 -19.89
C ARG A 406 17.73 -15.02 -19.64
#